data_AF-X1BL94-F1
#
_entry.id   AF-X1BL94-F1
#
_cell.length_a   1.000
_cell.length_b   1.000
_cell.length_c   1.000
_cell.angle_alpha   90.00
_cell.angle_beta   90.00
_cell.angle_gamma   90.00
#
_symmetry.space_group_name_H-M   'P 1'
#
loop_
_entity.id
_entity.type
_entity.pdbx_description
1 polymer ?
#
loop_
_entity_poly.entity_id
_entity_poly.type
_entity_poly.pdbx_seq_one_letter_code
_entity_poly.pdbx_strand_id
1 'polypeptide(L)' 'NKVQEAKEKYQILTADIEWHLVGHLQTNKVKYAIEIFDLIHSVDSIKLAISSSSIL' A
#
# COMPACT_ATOMS: atom_id res chain seq x y z
N ASN A 1 -3.55 -7.89 8.46
CA ASN A 1 -3.06 -7.27 9.69
C ASN A 1 -2.32 -5.99 9.35
N LYS A 2 -1.11 -6.00 8.76
CA LYS A 2 -0.36 -4.76 8.43
C LYS A 2 -1.13 -3.65 7.68
N VAL A 3 -1.80 -3.96 6.56
CA VAL A 3 -2.57 -2.95 5.79
C VAL A 3 -3.77 -2.40 6.58
N GLN A 4 -4.39 -3.22 7.43
CA GLN A 4 -5.53 -2.80 8.24
C GLN A 4 -5.08 -1.88 9.38
N GLU A 5 -3.99 -2.25 10.06
CA GLU A 5 -3.35 -1.41 11.08
C GLU A 5 -2.86 -0.08 10.50
N ALA A 6 -2.32 -0.10 9.28
CA ALA A 6 -1.90 1.12 8.59
C ALA A 6 -3.10 2.02 8.27
N LYS A 7 -4.23 1.45 7.85
CA LYS A 7 -5.46 2.21 7.58
C LYS A 7 -5.97 2.95 8.80
N GLU A 8 -5.98 2.29 9.96
CA GLU A 8 -6.41 2.91 11.22
C GLU A 8 -5.48 4.07 11.62
N LYS A 9 -4.17 3.90 11.44
CA LYS A 9 -3.19 4.96 11.74
C LYS A 9 -3.23 6.11 10.74
N TYR A 10 -3.42 5.80 9.46
CA TYR A 10 -3.51 6.77 8.37
C TYR A 10 -4.69 7.75 8.57
N GLN A 11 -5.80 7.27 9.14
CA GLN A 11 -6.94 8.16 9.46
C GLN A 11 -6.68 9.12 10.63
N ILE A 12 -5.70 8.81 11.49
CA ILE A 12 -5.42 9.58 12.71
C ILE A 12 -4.25 10.54 12.49
N LEU A 13 -3.31 10.19 11.60
CA LEU A 13 -2.11 10.97 11.32
C LEU A 13 -2.39 11.98 10.19
N THR A 14 -2.42 13.27 10.55
CA THR A 14 -2.58 14.40 9.61
C THR A 14 -1.26 15.06 9.22
N ALA A 15 -0.14 14.52 9.70
CA ALA A 15 1.19 14.99 9.32
C ALA A 15 1.57 14.46 7.93
N ASP A 16 2.37 15.26 7.22
CA ASP A 16 2.98 14.88 5.95
C ASP A 16 4.04 13.80 6.22
N ILE A 17 3.67 12.54 5.97
CA ILE A 17 4.46 11.35 6.30
C ILE A 17 4.48 10.47 5.06
N GLU A 18 5.68 10.03 4.67
CA GLU A 18 5.85 9.02 3.63
C GLU A 18 5.64 7.61 4.22
N TRP A 19 4.71 6.86 3.66
CA TRP A 19 4.35 5.53 4.12
C TRP A 19 4.95 4.46 3.22
N HIS A 20 5.85 3.65 3.77
CA HIS A 20 6.49 2.56 3.05
C HIS A 20 6.01 1.19 3.54
N LEU A 21 5.53 0.34 2.63
CA LEU A 21 5.18 -1.05 2.92
C LEU A 21 6.40 -1.95 2.71
N VAL A 22 6.91 -2.52 3.81
CA VAL A 22 7.99 -3.52 3.79
C VAL A 22 7.46 -4.90 4.18
N GLY A 23 7.59 -5.83 3.24
CA GLY A 23 7.20 -7.24 3.39
C GLY A 23 5.96 -7.61 2.57
N HIS A 24 5.72 -8.91 2.49
CA HIS A 24 4.78 -9.50 1.54
C HIS A 24 3.37 -8.87 1.57
N LEU A 25 2.89 -8.44 0.41
CA LEU A 25 1.56 -7.88 0.19
C LEU A 25 0.63 -8.93 -0.38
N GLN A 26 -0.44 -9.25 0.34
CA GLN A 26 -1.49 -10.13 -0.15
C GLN A 26 -2.23 -9.48 -1.32
N THR A 27 -2.47 -10.22 -2.41
CA THR A 27 -3.05 -9.71 -3.66
C THR A 27 -4.42 -9.05 -3.48
N ASN A 28 -5.24 -9.56 -2.56
CA ASN A 28 -6.56 -8.97 -2.25
C ASN A 28 -6.50 -7.65 -1.46
N LYS A 29 -5.30 -7.23 -1.02
CA LYS A 29 -5.08 -6.01 -0.24
C LYS A 29 -4.35 -4.91 -1.01
N VAL A 30 -4.04 -5.15 -2.28
CA VAL A 30 -3.33 -4.19 -3.14
C VAL A 30 -4.07 -2.87 -3.24
N LYS A 31 -5.38 -2.90 -3.46
CA LYS A 31 -6.22 -1.69 -3.57
C LYS A 31 -6.12 -0.80 -2.32
N TYR A 32 -6.09 -1.39 -1.13
CA TYR A 32 -5.96 -0.61 0.10
C TYR A 32 -4.53 -0.15 0.34
N ALA A 33 -3.53 -0.92 -0.10
CA ALA A 33 -2.13 -0.54 0.07
C ALA A 33 -1.77 0.68 -0.80
N ILE A 34 -2.25 0.74 -2.05
CA ILE A 34 -1.99 1.90 -2.93
C ILE A 34 -2.66 3.20 -2.47
N GLU A 35 -3.70 3.12 -1.63
CA GLU A 35 -4.37 4.29 -1.06
C GLU A 35 -3.63 4.85 0.17
N ILE A 36 -2.71 4.08 0.75
CA ILE A 36 -2.09 4.38 2.06
C ILE A 36 -0.58 4.53 1.94
N PHE A 37 0.08 3.79 1.05
CA PHE A 37 1.54 3.71 0.96
C PHE A 37 2.05 4.31 -0.34
N ASP A 38 3.02 5.23 -0.22
CA ASP A 38 3.72 5.84 -1.33
C ASP A 38 4.68 4.85 -2.02
N LEU A 39 5.24 3.92 -1.23
CA LEU A 39 6.20 2.94 -1.73
C LEU A 39 5.92 1.54 -1.21
N ILE A 40 5.87 0.56 -2.11
CA ILE A 40 5.67 -0.85 -1.79
C ILE A 40 6.91 -1.64 -2.22
N HIS A 41 7.69 -2.12 -1.24
CA HIS A 41 8.93 -2.85 -1.49
C HIS A 41 8.74 -4.33 -1.87
N SER A 42 7.51 -4.82 -1.88
CA SER A 42 7.18 -6.25 -2.07
C SER A 42 6.31 -6.51 -3.29
N VAL A 43 6.52 -5.71 -4.35
CA VAL A 43 5.91 -5.95 -5.66
C VAL A 43 6.70 -7.07 -6.35
N ASP A 44 6.36 -8.30 -6.00
CA ASP A 44 7.08 -9.49 -6.45
C ASP A 44 6.59 -10.01 -7.82
N SER A 45 5.63 -9.31 -8.47
CA SER A 45 5.01 -9.76 -9.73
C SER A 45 4.55 -8.61 -10.62
N ILE A 46 4.76 -8.76 -11.94
CA ILE A 46 4.30 -7.84 -12.99
C ILE A 46 2.78 -7.55 -12.90
N LYS A 47 1.98 -8.53 -12.44
CA LYS A 47 0.53 -8.35 -12.24
C LYS A 47 0.20 -7.26 -11.21
N LEU A 48 1.01 -7.12 -10.16
CA LEU A 48 0.82 -6.06 -9.16
C LEU A 48 1.16 -4.68 -9.77
N ALA A 49 2.26 -4.59 -10.52
CA ALA A 49 2.67 -3.34 -11.15
C ALA A 49 1.64 -2.83 -12.18
N ILE A 50 1.07 -3.73 -13.00
CA ILE A 50 0.03 -3.37 -13.98
C ILE A 50 -1.25 -2.88 -13.28
N SER A 51 -1.64 -3.48 -12.15
CA SER A 51 -2.81 -3.02 -11.39
C SER A 51 -2.63 -1.60 -10.83
N SER A 52 -1.41 -1.20 -10.48
CA SER A 52 -1.11 0.16 -10.03
C SER A 52 -1.10 1.18 -11.17
N SER A 53 -0.69 0.79 -12.38
CA SER A 53 -0.57 1.71 -13.53
C SER A 53 -1.91 2.10 -14.16
N SER A 54 -2.99 1.33 -13.94
CA SER A 54 -4.30 1.63 -14.54
C SER A 54 -5.09 2.72 -13.81
N ILE A 55 -4.54 3.29 -12.73
CA ILE A 55 -5.22 4.26 -11.85
C ILE A 55 -4.58 5.67 -11.93
N LEU A 56 -3.49 5.83 -12.70
CA LEU A 56 -2.95 7.13 -13.12
C LEU A 56 -3.62 7.61 -14.40
#